data_AF-A0A660VHT7-F1
#
_entry.id   AF-A0A660VHT7-F1
#
_cell.length_a   1.000
_cell.length_b   1.000
_cell.length_c   1.000
_cell.angle_alpha   90.00
_cell.angle_beta   90.00
_cell.angle_gamma   90.00
#
_symmetry.space_group_name_H-M   'P 1'
#
loop_
_entity.id
_entity.type
_entity.pdbx_description
1 polymer ?
#
loop_
_entity_poly.entity_id
_entity_poly.type
_entity_poly.pdbx_seq_one_letter_code
_entity_poly.pdbx_strand_id
1 'polypeptide(L)'
;MTSAQDDFFVGYLATPSGLRGPLRRIALLLILLALAVNVAAHQLARDPGAALWDLSEPREWTGVVRLTPYPVLERDDGTSLLVHEGKLGALDVATPFASQRVTVRGHAVTRGHELMIELLSEDDAIRLGEILDSKCHLGAMRPGSGKTHKACATLCIDGGIPPLLITIRPDGSPRYLLLVAPDGGVANTLVRGLVGEPVRVRGRVSRSGHLELLRLDTGGVERLTAR
;
A
#
# COMPACT_ATOMS: atom_id res chain seq x y z
N MET A 1 -20.76 -66.11 -32.07
CA MET A 1 -20.77 -64.69 -32.49
C MET A 1 -19.95 -63.92 -31.48
N THR A 2 -18.65 -63.81 -31.71
CA THR A 2 -17.66 -63.28 -30.76
C THR A 2 -17.62 -61.77 -30.85
N SER A 3 -18.38 -61.13 -29.95
CA SER A 3 -18.09 -59.87 -29.25
C SER A 3 -16.95 -59.00 -29.82
N ALA A 4 -17.22 -58.27 -30.90
CA ALA A 4 -16.62 -56.96 -31.10
C ALA A 4 -17.46 -55.97 -30.28
N GLN A 5 -17.24 -55.92 -28.97
CA GLN A 5 -17.79 -54.82 -28.17
C GLN A 5 -16.99 -53.58 -28.56
N ASP A 6 -17.66 -52.68 -29.26
CA ASP A 6 -17.14 -51.41 -29.77
C ASP A 6 -16.36 -50.66 -28.69
N ASP A 7 -15.12 -50.28 -29.00
CA ASP A 7 -14.28 -49.35 -28.23
C ASP A 7 -14.84 -47.91 -28.29
N PHE A 8 -16.15 -47.75 -28.07
CA PHE A 8 -16.84 -46.48 -28.12
C PHE A 8 -16.81 -45.82 -26.74
N PHE A 9 -16.08 -44.71 -26.63
CA PHE A 9 -15.97 -43.97 -25.38
C PHE A 9 -17.26 -43.17 -25.10
N VAL A 10 -17.87 -43.39 -23.93
CA VAL A 10 -19.02 -42.64 -23.42
C VAL A 10 -18.62 -41.95 -22.11
N GLY A 11 -18.69 -40.62 -22.08
CA GLY A 11 -18.04 -39.81 -21.03
C GLY A 11 -18.52 -40.01 -19.59
N TYR A 12 -19.69 -40.62 -19.35
CA TYR A 12 -20.20 -40.94 -18.00
C TYR A 12 -20.05 -42.42 -17.60
N LEU A 13 -19.48 -43.26 -18.48
CA LEU A 13 -19.18 -44.66 -18.20
C LEU A 13 -17.67 -44.85 -17.99
N ALA A 14 -17.30 -45.98 -17.37
CA ALA A 14 -15.91 -46.34 -17.20
C ALA A 14 -15.22 -46.50 -18.56
N THR A 15 -14.01 -45.95 -18.69
CA THR A 15 -13.23 -46.00 -19.93
C THR A 15 -13.02 -47.46 -20.38
N PRO A 16 -13.29 -47.80 -21.66
CA PRO A 16 -13.05 -49.13 -22.22
C PRO A 16 -11.62 -49.61 -21.98
N SER A 17 -11.44 -50.89 -21.67
CA SER A 17 -10.12 -51.46 -21.31
C SER A 17 -9.09 -51.35 -22.45
N GLY A 18 -9.53 -51.40 -23.72
CA GLY A 18 -8.69 -51.19 -24.89
C GLY A 18 -8.05 -49.80 -24.98
N LEU A 19 -8.74 -48.76 -24.48
CA LEU A 19 -8.29 -47.37 -24.54
C LEU A 19 -7.41 -46.95 -23.34
N ARG A 20 -7.46 -47.66 -22.21
CA ARG A 20 -6.72 -47.29 -20.98
C ARG A 20 -5.20 -47.28 -21.18
N GLY A 21 -4.66 -48.27 -21.90
CA GLY A 21 -3.23 -48.38 -22.17
C GLY A 21 -2.70 -47.23 -23.04
N PRO A 22 -3.27 -47.01 -24.25
CA PRO A 22 -2.93 -45.88 -25.11
C PRO A 22 -3.08 -44.52 -24.42
N LEU A 23 -4.20 -44.27 -23.72
CA LEU A 23 -4.43 -43.01 -23.01
C LEU A 23 -3.39 -42.79 -21.90
N ARG A 24 -3.03 -43.83 -21.13
CA ARG A 24 -1.98 -43.71 -20.11
C ARG A 24 -0.62 -43.37 -20.74
N ARG A 25 -0.28 -43.96 -21.89
CA ARG A 25 0.98 -43.63 -22.61
C ARG A 25 0.97 -42.20 -23.12
N ILE A 26 -0.14 -41.76 -23.72
CA ILE A 26 -0.31 -40.37 -24.21
C ILE A 26 -0.21 -39.38 -23.03
N ALA A 27 -0.91 -39.64 -21.92
CA ALA A 27 -0.85 -38.80 -20.74
C ALA A 27 0.59 -38.72 -20.18
N LEU A 28 1.28 -39.85 -20.06
CA LEU A 28 2.69 -39.87 -19.64
C LEU A 28 3.60 -39.11 -20.60
N LEU A 29 3.41 -39.27 -21.92
CA LEU A 29 4.15 -38.52 -22.94
C LEU A 29 3.92 -37.01 -22.82
N LEU A 30 2.68 -36.57 -22.62
CA LEU A 30 2.36 -35.16 -22.43
C LEU A 30 2.99 -34.59 -21.15
N ILE A 31 2.97 -35.34 -20.05
CA ILE A 31 3.61 -34.96 -18.78
C ILE A 31 5.14 -34.84 -18.98
N LEU A 32 5.75 -35.83 -19.63
CA LEU A 32 7.20 -35.83 -19.89
C LEU A 32 7.59 -34.70 -20.85
N LEU A 33 6.78 -34.43 -21.88
CA LEU A 33 7.00 -33.33 -22.79
C LEU A 33 6.89 -31.98 -22.06
N ALA A 34 5.86 -31.79 -21.23
CA ALA A 34 5.70 -30.57 -20.44
C ALA A 34 6.90 -30.36 -19.49
N LEU A 35 7.39 -31.43 -18.85
CA LEU A 35 8.58 -31.38 -18.01
C LEU A 35 9.82 -31.01 -18.83
N ALA A 36 10.03 -31.65 -19.98
CA ALA A 36 11.16 -31.37 -20.86
C ALA A 36 11.16 -29.92 -21.35
N VAL A 37 9.99 -29.39 -21.73
CA VAL A 37 9.82 -27.98 -22.12
C VAL A 37 10.14 -27.05 -20.96
N ASN A 38 9.70 -27.35 -19.73
CA ASN A 38 10.03 -26.53 -18.56
C ASN A 38 11.52 -26.54 -18.24
N VAL A 39 12.17 -27.71 -18.29
CA VAL A 39 13.62 -27.82 -18.09
C VAL A 39 14.37 -27.06 -19.17
N ALA A 40 14.01 -27.22 -20.44
CA ALA A 40 14.61 -26.47 -21.53
C ALA A 40 14.39 -24.96 -21.33
N ALA A 41 13.18 -24.52 -21.04
CA ALA A 41 12.88 -23.10 -20.79
C ALA A 41 13.71 -22.54 -19.63
N HIS A 42 13.91 -23.30 -18.54
CA HIS A 42 14.76 -22.88 -17.42
C HIS A 42 16.24 -22.77 -17.82
N GLN A 43 16.76 -23.73 -18.60
CA GLN A 43 18.16 -23.73 -19.04
C GLN A 43 18.45 -22.67 -20.11
N LEU A 44 17.46 -22.35 -20.95
CA LEU A 44 17.57 -21.30 -21.96
C LEU A 44 17.21 -19.91 -21.41
N ALA A 45 16.51 -19.83 -20.27
CA ALA A 45 16.25 -18.57 -19.60
C ALA A 45 17.58 -17.98 -19.15
N ARG A 46 17.84 -16.74 -19.56
CA ARG A 46 19.03 -16.01 -19.12
C ARG A 46 18.84 -15.63 -17.65
N ASP A 47 19.85 -15.93 -16.84
CA ASP A 47 19.92 -15.41 -15.49
C ASP A 47 19.97 -13.87 -15.56
N PRO A 48 19.00 -13.16 -14.96
CA PRO A 48 19.02 -11.69 -14.95
C PRO A 48 20.19 -11.13 -14.13
N GLY A 49 20.90 -11.97 -13.37
CA GLY A 49 21.98 -11.59 -12.47
C GLY A 49 21.48 -11.18 -11.08
N ALA A 50 22.41 -10.97 -10.16
CA ALA A 50 22.11 -10.57 -8.79
C ALA A 50 21.50 -9.17 -8.74
N ALA A 51 20.34 -9.05 -8.08
CA ALA A 51 19.75 -7.78 -7.69
C ALA A 51 19.28 -7.85 -6.24
N LEU A 52 19.37 -6.72 -5.55
CA LEU A 52 18.94 -6.58 -4.18
C LEU A 52 17.89 -5.47 -4.11
N TRP A 53 16.70 -5.84 -3.64
CA TRP A 53 15.69 -4.89 -3.21
C TRP A 53 15.66 -4.90 -1.69
N ASP A 54 16.30 -3.91 -1.09
CA ASP A 54 16.43 -3.81 0.35
C ASP A 54 15.22 -3.07 0.95
N LEU A 55 14.22 -3.87 1.31
CA LEU A 55 13.01 -3.44 2.00
C LEU A 55 13.18 -3.35 3.53
N SER A 56 14.33 -3.78 4.06
CA SER A 56 14.49 -3.97 5.50
C SER A 56 14.69 -2.64 6.24
N GLU A 57 15.45 -1.71 5.67
CA GLU A 57 15.67 -0.39 6.25
C GLU A 57 15.65 0.71 5.17
N PRO A 58 14.74 1.70 5.25
CA PRO A 58 14.75 2.83 4.35
C PRO A 58 15.97 3.73 4.61
N ARG A 59 16.58 4.22 3.54
CA ARG A 59 17.80 5.04 3.56
C ARG A 59 17.53 6.42 3.00
N GLU A 60 18.46 7.34 3.26
CA GLU A 60 18.39 8.71 2.76
C GLU A 60 19.50 8.99 1.74
N TRP A 61 19.14 9.75 0.71
CA TRP A 61 20.06 10.20 -0.33
C TRP A 61 19.85 11.68 -0.61
N THR A 62 20.95 12.42 -0.75
CA THR A 62 20.90 13.85 -1.07
C THR A 62 21.45 14.10 -2.47
N GLY A 63 20.74 14.90 -3.25
CA GLY A 63 21.14 15.21 -4.63
C GLY A 63 20.20 16.21 -5.30
N VAL A 64 20.44 16.51 -6.57
CA VAL A 64 19.65 17.44 -7.38
C VAL A 64 18.62 16.66 -8.19
N VAL A 65 17.34 17.05 -8.14
CA VAL A 65 16.29 16.40 -8.92
C VAL A 65 16.33 16.87 -10.38
N ARG A 66 16.41 15.94 -11.33
CA ARG A 66 16.20 16.21 -12.76
C ARG A 66 15.00 15.44 -13.29
N LEU A 67 14.24 16.05 -14.20
CA LEU A 67 13.02 15.46 -14.75
C LEU A 67 13.17 14.90 -16.17
N THR A 68 14.30 15.19 -16.84
CA THR A 68 14.50 14.86 -18.25
C THR A 68 15.65 13.87 -18.40
N PRO A 69 15.47 12.73 -19.10
CA PRO A 69 14.21 12.26 -19.70
C PRO A 69 13.20 11.71 -18.69
N TYR A 70 13.63 11.38 -17.48
CA TYR A 70 12.80 10.85 -16.39
C TYR A 70 13.25 11.42 -15.03
N PRO A 71 12.41 11.34 -13.99
CA PRO A 71 12.78 11.70 -12.62
C PRO A 71 14.01 10.94 -12.12
N VAL A 72 15.07 11.67 -11.83
CA VAL A 72 16.31 11.16 -11.23
C VAL A 72 16.77 12.07 -10.11
N LEU A 73 17.52 11.50 -9.18
CA LEU A 73 18.32 12.23 -8.20
C LEU A 73 19.79 12.16 -8.62
N GLU A 74 20.35 13.27 -9.06
CA GLU A 74 21.78 13.41 -9.36
C GLU A 74 22.55 13.67 -8.06
N ARG A 75 23.37 12.72 -7.65
CA ARG A 75 24.18 12.76 -6.43
C ARG A 75 25.65 12.88 -6.82
N ASP A 76 26.50 13.20 -5.85
CA ASP A 76 27.93 13.41 -6.10
C ASP A 76 28.65 12.10 -6.50
N ASP A 77 28.09 10.94 -6.12
CA ASP A 77 28.58 9.59 -6.40
C ASP A 77 27.82 8.88 -7.53
N GLY A 78 26.86 9.53 -8.19
CA GLY A 78 26.12 8.99 -9.34
C GLY A 78 24.65 9.40 -9.40
N THR A 79 23.97 8.94 -10.43
CA THR A 79 22.56 9.27 -10.68
C THR A 79 21.65 8.11 -10.33
N SER A 80 20.59 8.37 -9.57
CA SER A 80 19.61 7.35 -9.19
C SER A 80 18.24 7.62 -9.80
N LEU A 81 17.58 6.58 -10.32
CA LEU A 81 16.18 6.70 -10.78
C LEU A 81 15.24 6.85 -9.59
N LEU A 82 14.22 7.69 -9.72
CA LEU A 82 13.19 7.88 -8.69
C LEU A 82 11.88 7.21 -9.13
N VAL A 83 11.35 6.34 -8.28
CA VAL A 83 10.06 5.68 -8.47
C VAL A 83 9.24 5.74 -7.18
N HIS A 84 7.94 5.54 -7.30
CA HIS A 84 7.07 5.32 -6.15
C HIS A 84 7.07 3.86 -5.77
N GLU A 85 6.61 3.56 -4.55
CA GLU A 85 6.22 2.21 -4.17
C GLU A 85 5.24 1.59 -5.19
N GLY A 86 5.52 0.34 -5.56
CA GLY A 86 4.70 -0.41 -6.51
C GLY A 86 5.13 -0.23 -7.98
N LYS A 87 4.15 -0.12 -8.89
CA LYS A 87 4.41 -0.04 -10.36
C LYS A 87 4.18 1.38 -10.89
N LEU A 88 4.66 2.38 -10.15
CA LEU A 88 4.37 3.79 -10.40
C LEU A 88 5.66 4.60 -10.53
N GLY A 89 5.72 5.55 -11.47
CA GLY A 89 6.85 6.47 -11.64
C GLY A 89 6.71 7.72 -10.77
N ALA A 90 7.82 8.33 -10.35
CA ALA A 90 7.82 9.44 -9.38
C ALA A 90 7.72 10.85 -9.98
N LEU A 91 7.16 11.02 -11.19
CA LEU A 91 7.17 12.32 -11.88
C LEU A 91 6.35 13.38 -11.14
N ASP A 92 5.20 12.99 -10.63
CA ASP A 92 4.28 13.83 -9.86
C ASP A 92 4.93 14.42 -8.60
N VAL A 93 5.66 13.60 -7.84
CA VAL A 93 6.34 14.01 -6.61
C VAL A 93 7.68 14.67 -6.85
N ALA A 94 8.39 14.35 -7.93
CA ALA A 94 9.67 14.96 -8.27
C ALA A 94 9.50 16.35 -8.90
N THR A 95 8.38 16.60 -9.59
CA THR A 95 8.15 17.85 -10.35
C THR A 95 8.30 19.14 -9.51
N PRO A 96 7.74 19.24 -8.30
CA PRO A 96 7.88 20.43 -7.45
C PRO A 96 9.33 20.74 -7.06
N PHE A 97 10.22 19.75 -7.12
CA PHE A 97 11.61 19.85 -6.69
C PHE A 97 12.60 19.93 -7.87
N ALA A 98 12.11 20.14 -9.10
CA ALA A 98 12.97 20.19 -10.28
C ALA A 98 14.14 21.18 -10.12
N SER A 99 15.35 20.72 -10.40
CA SER A 99 16.61 21.46 -10.25
C SER A 99 16.94 21.91 -8.81
N GLN A 100 16.24 21.40 -7.80
CA GLN A 100 16.52 21.66 -6.40
C GLN A 100 17.37 20.54 -5.81
N ARG A 101 18.26 20.89 -4.88
CA ARG A 101 18.96 19.92 -4.05
C ARG A 101 18.06 19.51 -2.89
N VAL A 102 17.72 18.24 -2.80
CA VAL A 102 16.83 17.66 -1.79
C VAL A 102 17.44 16.42 -1.17
N THR A 103 16.99 16.08 0.03
CA THR A 103 17.21 14.77 0.64
C THR A 103 15.94 13.96 0.45
N VAL A 104 16.04 12.81 -0.21
CA VAL A 104 14.94 11.85 -0.39
C VAL A 104 15.16 10.64 0.49
N ARG A 105 14.05 10.03 0.93
CA ARG A 105 14.07 8.81 1.74
C ARG A 105 13.33 7.70 1.01
N GLY A 106 13.88 6.49 1.00
CA GLY A 106 13.36 5.41 0.18
C GLY A 106 14.02 4.04 0.41
N HIS A 107 13.52 3.04 -0.30
CA HIS A 107 14.14 1.72 -0.38
C HIS A 107 15.10 1.63 -1.57
N ALA A 108 16.23 0.95 -1.36
CA ALA A 108 17.24 0.77 -2.39
C ALA A 108 16.90 -0.44 -3.27
N VAL A 109 16.75 -0.20 -4.56
CA VAL A 109 16.70 -1.24 -5.59
C VAL A 109 18.01 -1.18 -6.37
N THR A 110 18.86 -2.19 -6.20
CA THR A 110 20.22 -2.20 -6.75
C THR A 110 20.45 -3.39 -7.67
N ARG A 111 21.18 -3.14 -8.75
CA ARG A 111 21.71 -4.17 -9.66
C ARG A 111 23.06 -3.72 -10.18
N GLY A 112 24.14 -4.36 -9.73
CA GLY A 112 25.49 -3.90 -10.04
C GLY A 112 25.74 -2.49 -9.51
N HIS A 113 26.04 -1.54 -10.40
CA HIS A 113 26.24 -0.12 -10.06
C HIS A 113 24.96 0.72 -10.16
N GLU A 114 23.87 0.15 -10.67
CA GLU A 114 22.61 0.87 -10.85
C GLU A 114 21.85 0.95 -9.53
N LEU A 115 21.39 2.15 -9.20
CA LEU A 115 20.55 2.43 -8.04
C LEU A 115 19.24 3.08 -8.51
N MET A 116 18.14 2.44 -8.13
CA MET A 116 16.81 3.03 -8.17
C MET A 116 16.32 3.20 -6.73
N ILE A 117 15.76 4.36 -6.45
CA ILE A 117 15.23 4.71 -5.14
C ILE A 117 13.71 4.65 -5.25
N GLU A 118 13.14 3.68 -4.55
CA GLU A 118 11.70 3.63 -4.32
C GLU A 118 11.40 4.61 -3.18
N LEU A 119 10.90 5.80 -3.56
CA LEU A 119 10.56 6.85 -2.62
C LEU A 119 9.52 6.33 -1.66
N LEU A 120 9.79 6.49 -0.36
CA LEU A 120 8.75 6.32 0.62
C LEU A 120 7.67 7.36 0.31
N SER A 121 6.44 6.92 0.16
CA SER A 121 5.32 7.81 0.39
C SER A 121 5.36 8.15 1.88
N GLU A 122 6.12 9.17 2.27
CA GLU A 122 5.87 9.80 3.56
C GLU A 122 4.41 10.20 3.53
N ASP A 123 3.65 9.64 4.46
CA ASP A 123 2.19 9.54 4.46
C ASP A 123 1.55 10.92 4.75
N ASP A 124 1.99 11.98 4.05
CA ASP A 124 1.43 13.32 3.92
C ASP A 124 0.13 13.21 3.12
N ALA A 125 -0.87 12.64 3.78
CA ALA A 125 -2.11 12.34 3.12
C ALA A 125 -3.18 13.35 3.50
N ILE A 126 -3.84 13.88 2.48
CA ILE A 126 -5.14 14.52 2.65
C ILE A 126 -6.18 13.40 2.88
N ARG A 127 -6.75 13.35 4.07
CA ARG A 127 -7.76 12.37 4.48
C ARG A 127 -9.10 13.08 4.72
N LEU A 128 -10.19 12.45 4.30
CA LEU A 128 -11.55 12.90 4.61
C LEU A 128 -12.13 11.97 5.66
N GLY A 129 -12.69 12.53 6.73
CA GLY A 129 -13.20 11.75 7.84
C GLY A 129 -13.93 12.59 8.87
N GLU A 130 -14.16 12.01 10.04
CA GLU A 130 -14.79 12.67 11.19
C GLU A 130 -13.87 12.61 12.41
N ILE A 131 -13.73 13.73 13.14
CA ILE A 131 -12.95 13.78 14.38
C ILE A 131 -13.85 13.43 15.55
N LEU A 132 -13.47 12.42 16.34
CA LEU A 132 -14.25 11.89 17.46
C LEU A 132 -13.36 11.64 18.68
N ASP A 133 -13.94 11.61 19.87
CA ASP A 133 -13.22 11.13 21.05
C ASP A 133 -13.12 9.60 21.03
N SER A 134 -11.97 9.07 21.43
CA SER A 134 -11.71 7.62 21.43
C SER A 134 -12.63 6.82 22.35
N LYS A 135 -13.05 7.36 23.50
CA LYS A 135 -13.75 6.59 24.55
C LYS A 135 -15.20 6.30 24.17
N CYS A 136 -15.96 7.34 23.82
CA CYS A 136 -17.36 7.20 23.48
C CYS A 136 -17.54 6.46 22.15
N HIS A 137 -16.70 6.77 21.15
CA HIS A 137 -16.76 6.10 19.85
C HIS A 137 -16.50 4.59 19.94
N LEU A 138 -15.54 4.17 20.78
CA LEU A 138 -15.20 2.75 20.95
C LEU A 138 -16.16 1.97 21.88
N GLY A 139 -17.21 2.59 22.40
CA GLY A 139 -18.32 1.86 23.03
C GLY A 139 -18.85 2.41 24.35
N ALA A 140 -18.31 3.51 24.88
CA ALA A 140 -18.86 4.09 26.11
C ALA A 140 -20.23 4.79 25.92
N MET A 141 -20.63 5.08 24.67
CA MET A 141 -21.91 5.70 24.35
C MET A 141 -22.48 5.22 23.01
N ARG A 142 -23.81 5.28 22.86
CA ARG A 142 -24.52 5.12 21.58
C ARG A 142 -25.55 6.26 21.40
N PRO A 143 -25.49 7.06 20.31
CA PRO A 143 -24.48 7.04 19.24
C PRO A 143 -23.15 7.67 19.70
N GLY A 144 -22.01 7.11 19.23
CA GLY A 144 -20.66 7.64 19.50
C GLY A 144 -20.06 8.39 18.31
N SER A 145 -20.90 8.95 17.43
CA SER A 145 -20.51 9.69 16.22
C SER A 145 -21.59 10.69 15.81
N GLY A 146 -21.25 11.59 14.88
CA GLY A 146 -22.16 12.57 14.32
C GLY A 146 -22.47 13.77 15.23
N LYS A 147 -23.35 14.64 14.75
CA LYS A 147 -23.70 15.91 15.41
C LYS A 147 -24.32 15.74 16.79
N THR A 148 -25.04 14.64 17.03
CA THR A 148 -25.63 14.34 18.34
C THR A 148 -24.58 14.01 19.40
N HIS A 149 -23.40 13.54 18.98
CA HIS A 149 -22.28 13.22 19.85
C HIS A 149 -21.32 14.41 20.08
N LYS A 150 -21.39 15.45 19.24
CA LYS A 150 -20.47 16.59 19.23
C LYS A 150 -20.23 17.22 20.61
N ALA A 151 -21.30 17.55 21.35
CA ALA A 151 -21.17 18.23 22.64
C ALA A 151 -20.45 17.35 23.69
N CYS A 152 -20.83 16.07 23.78
CA CYS A 152 -20.20 15.09 24.67
C CYS A 152 -18.74 14.83 24.28
N ALA A 153 -18.47 14.61 22.99
CA ALA A 153 -17.14 14.37 22.47
C ALA A 153 -16.18 15.56 22.71
N THR A 154 -16.68 16.78 22.61
CA THR A 154 -15.92 17.99 22.90
C THR A 154 -15.48 18.01 24.37
N LEU A 155 -16.39 17.72 25.30
CA LEU A 155 -16.07 17.63 26.73
C LEU A 155 -15.06 16.51 27.04
N CYS A 156 -15.17 15.37 26.35
CA CYS A 156 -14.22 14.27 26.48
C CYS A 156 -12.80 14.68 26.04
N ILE A 157 -12.68 15.31 24.88
CA ILE A 157 -11.40 15.81 24.35
C ILE A 157 -10.84 16.92 25.24
N ASP A 158 -11.68 17.83 25.76
CA ASP A 158 -11.26 18.83 26.75
C ASP A 158 -10.76 18.19 28.05
N GLY A 159 -11.36 17.07 28.44
CA GLY A 159 -10.94 16.24 29.58
C GLY A 159 -9.69 15.40 29.33
N GLY A 160 -9.01 15.56 28.19
CA GLY A 160 -7.77 14.88 27.85
C GLY A 160 -7.93 13.53 27.15
N ILE A 161 -9.15 13.15 26.72
CA ILE A 161 -9.33 11.93 25.92
C ILE A 161 -8.69 12.14 24.54
N PRO A 162 -7.89 11.18 24.04
CA PRO A 162 -7.21 11.37 22.76
C PRO A 162 -8.20 11.42 21.57
N PRO A 163 -8.06 12.41 20.66
CA PRO A 163 -8.90 12.54 19.48
C PRO A 163 -8.50 11.56 18.37
N LEU A 164 -9.51 10.90 17.77
CA LEU A 164 -9.34 10.05 16.59
C LEU A 164 -9.93 10.72 15.35
N LEU A 165 -9.28 10.56 14.21
CA LEU A 165 -9.89 10.71 12.90
C LEU A 165 -10.37 9.34 12.42
N ILE A 166 -11.66 9.24 12.12
CA ILE A 166 -12.26 8.04 11.54
C ILE A 166 -12.44 8.24 10.04
N THR A 167 -11.85 7.36 9.25
CA THR A 167 -12.00 7.32 7.79
C THR A 167 -12.60 5.98 7.37
N ILE A 168 -13.26 5.95 6.19
CA ILE A 168 -13.82 4.71 5.64
C ILE A 168 -12.87 4.19 4.56
N ARG A 169 -12.43 2.93 4.70
CA ARG A 169 -11.61 2.24 3.70
C ARG A 169 -12.46 1.88 2.47
N PRO A 170 -11.83 1.58 1.31
CA PRO A 170 -12.56 1.13 0.12
C PRO A 170 -13.45 -0.10 0.33
N ASP A 171 -13.10 -0.96 1.29
CA ASP A 171 -13.88 -2.15 1.68
C ASP A 171 -15.05 -1.85 2.64
N GLY A 172 -15.27 -0.58 2.98
CA GLY A 172 -16.31 -0.13 3.91
C GLY A 172 -15.93 -0.23 5.40
N SER A 173 -14.77 -0.78 5.74
CA SER A 173 -14.31 -0.88 7.13
C SER A 173 -13.80 0.48 7.66
N PRO A 174 -13.98 0.78 8.96
CA PRO A 174 -13.42 1.99 9.55
C PRO A 174 -11.91 1.84 9.76
N ARG A 175 -11.16 2.91 9.45
CA ARG A 175 -9.75 3.11 9.82
C ARG A 175 -9.66 4.20 10.88
N TYR A 176 -8.94 3.89 11.96
CA TYR A 176 -8.79 4.73 13.15
C TYR A 176 -7.40 5.35 13.17
N LEU A 177 -7.33 6.68 13.21
CA LEU A 177 -6.07 7.43 13.22
C LEU A 177 -6.02 8.32 14.45
N LEU A 178 -5.07 8.09 15.35
CA LEU A 178 -4.88 8.92 16.53
C LEU A 178 -4.23 10.25 16.15
N LEU A 179 -4.90 11.37 16.44
CA LEU A 179 -4.41 12.69 16.03
C LEU A 179 -3.33 13.21 16.98
N VAL A 180 -2.21 13.63 16.40
CA VAL A 180 -1.03 14.17 17.10
C VAL A 180 -0.77 15.58 16.60
N ALA A 181 -0.43 16.51 17.50
CA ALA A 181 -0.11 17.88 17.12
C ALA A 181 1.18 17.94 16.28
N PRO A 182 1.41 19.02 15.50
CA PRO A 182 2.59 19.15 14.65
C PRO A 182 3.92 18.97 15.41
N ASP A 183 3.97 19.47 16.65
CA ASP A 183 5.12 19.36 17.56
C ASP A 183 5.32 17.96 18.16
N GLY A 184 4.37 17.04 17.96
CA GLY A 184 4.38 15.70 18.53
C GLY A 184 3.63 15.58 19.85
N GLY A 185 3.03 16.67 20.33
CA GLY A 185 2.17 16.71 21.51
C GLY A 185 0.73 16.28 21.22
N VAL A 186 -0.15 16.61 22.17
CA VAL A 186 -1.58 16.28 22.09
C VAL A 186 -2.32 17.21 21.11
N ALA A 187 -3.18 16.65 20.25
CA ALA A 187 -3.94 17.43 19.26
C ALA A 187 -5.24 18.05 19.79
N ASN A 188 -5.58 17.84 21.07
CA ASN A 188 -6.90 18.12 21.65
C ASN A 188 -7.40 19.56 21.39
N THR A 189 -6.55 20.56 21.65
CA THR A 189 -6.90 21.98 21.47
C THR A 189 -7.05 22.36 20.00
N LEU A 190 -6.25 21.76 19.10
CA LEU A 190 -6.26 22.05 17.68
C LEU A 190 -7.55 21.61 16.99
N VAL A 191 -8.15 20.52 17.47
CA VAL A 191 -9.31 19.90 16.82
C VAL A 191 -10.63 20.15 17.55
N ARG A 192 -10.61 20.79 18.71
CA ARG A 192 -11.77 21.03 19.58
C ARG A 192 -13.00 21.58 18.85
N GLY A 193 -12.81 22.55 17.96
CA GLY A 193 -13.90 23.19 17.21
C GLY A 193 -14.49 22.35 16.06
N LEU A 194 -13.86 21.22 15.75
CA LEU A 194 -14.11 20.38 14.57
C LEU A 194 -14.59 18.97 14.95
N VAL A 195 -14.80 18.71 16.24
CA VAL A 195 -15.29 17.42 16.75
C VAL A 195 -16.72 17.16 16.28
N GLY A 196 -17.00 15.92 15.89
CA GLY A 196 -18.31 15.48 15.38
C GLY A 196 -18.68 16.10 14.03
N GLU A 197 -17.68 16.60 13.29
CA GLU A 197 -17.86 17.21 11.97
C GLU A 197 -17.03 16.49 10.91
N PRO A 198 -17.54 16.41 9.67
CA PRO A 198 -16.75 16.00 8.53
C PRO A 198 -15.61 17.01 8.29
N VAL A 199 -14.39 16.50 8.20
CA VAL A 199 -13.17 17.29 8.02
C VAL A 199 -12.31 16.74 6.89
N ARG A 200 -11.49 17.63 6.34
CA ARG A 200 -10.29 17.30 5.58
C ARG A 200 -9.09 17.51 6.50
N VAL A 201 -8.27 16.48 6.64
CA VAL A 201 -7.06 16.50 7.47
C VAL A 201 -5.85 16.25 6.59
N ARG A 202 -4.81 17.03 6.76
CA ARG A 202 -3.49 16.86 6.15
C ARG A 202 -2.47 16.63 7.25
N GLY A 203 -1.57 15.70 7.00
CA GLY A 203 -0.48 15.40 7.89
C GLY A 203 0.11 14.04 7.61
N ARG A 204 1.09 13.67 8.43
CA ARG A 204 1.90 12.47 8.29
C ARG A 204 1.38 11.33 9.14
N VAL A 205 1.08 10.20 8.52
CA VAL A 205 0.80 8.97 9.26
C VAL A 205 2.10 8.30 9.71
N SER A 206 2.10 7.77 10.93
CA SER A 206 3.13 6.89 11.46
C SER A 206 2.46 5.77 12.27
N ARG A 207 3.22 4.74 12.62
CA ARG A 207 2.72 3.60 13.40
C ARG A 207 3.51 3.43 14.68
N SER A 208 2.81 3.24 15.80
CA SER A 208 3.39 2.87 17.09
C SER A 208 2.72 1.60 17.60
N GLY A 209 3.39 0.46 17.40
CA GLY A 209 2.81 -0.86 17.64
C GLY A 209 1.54 -1.09 16.81
N HIS A 210 0.41 -1.30 17.46
CA HIS A 210 -0.89 -1.49 16.80
C HIS A 210 -1.64 -0.19 16.53
N LEU A 211 -1.14 0.96 17.00
CA LEU A 211 -1.77 2.26 16.82
C LEU A 211 -1.24 2.94 15.56
N GLU A 212 -2.15 3.49 14.76
CA GLU A 212 -1.83 4.41 13.68
C GLU A 212 -2.00 5.85 14.19
N LEU A 213 -0.97 6.66 14.02
CA LEU A 213 -0.86 8.05 14.46
C LEU A 213 -0.90 8.94 13.22
N LEU A 214 -1.72 9.99 13.22
CA LEU A 214 -1.71 11.04 12.20
C LEU A 214 -1.21 12.34 12.84
N ARG A 215 0.05 12.68 12.57
CA ARG A 215 0.64 13.96 12.96
C ARG A 215 0.15 15.05 12.01
N LEU A 216 -0.59 16.00 12.54
CA LEU A 216 -1.20 17.08 11.78
C LEU A 216 -0.13 18.03 11.21
N ASP A 217 -0.39 18.54 10.01
CA ASP A 217 0.32 19.72 9.51
C ASP A 217 -0.17 20.99 10.23
N THR A 218 0.68 22.02 10.27
CA THR A 218 0.26 23.34 10.78
C THR A 218 -0.90 23.88 9.93
N GLY A 219 -2.07 24.07 10.55
CA GLY A 219 -3.29 24.49 9.85
C GLY A 219 -3.90 23.40 8.96
N GLY A 220 -3.44 22.15 9.05
CA GLY A 220 -3.86 21.05 8.19
C GLY A 220 -5.24 20.45 8.48
N VAL A 221 -6.13 21.13 9.21
CA VAL A 221 -7.46 20.60 9.55
C VAL A 221 -8.53 21.60 9.12
N GLU A 222 -9.39 21.18 8.19
CA GLU A 222 -10.43 22.01 7.60
C GLU A 222 -11.80 21.33 7.73
N ARG A 223 -12.83 22.10 8.11
CA ARG A 223 -14.22 21.64 8.08
C ARG A 223 -14.69 21.48 6.62
N LEU A 224 -15.33 20.35 6.32
CA LEU A 224 -16.05 20.19 5.05
C LEU A 224 -17.45 20.82 5.20
N THR A 225 -17.68 21.94 4.53
CA THR A 225 -19.04 22.48 4.37
C THR A 225 -19.81 21.60 3.38
N ALA A 226 -20.94 21.05 3.81
CA ALA A 226 -21.90 20.47 2.88
C ALA A 226 -22.39 21.57 1.92
N ARG A 227 -22.24 21.35 0.62
CA ARG A 227 -23.02 22.07 -0.39
C ARG A 227 -24.43 21.51 -0.42
#